data_AF-A0A6N6MRD4-F1
#
_entry.id   AF-A0A6N6MRD4-F1
#
_cell.length_a   1.000
_cell.length_b   1.000
_cell.length_c   1.000
_cell.angle_alpha   90.00
_cell.angle_beta   90.00
_cell.angle_gamma   90.00
#
_symmetry.space_group_name_H-M   'P 1'
#
loop_
_entity.id
_entity.type
_entity.pdbx_description
1 polymer ?
#
loop_
_entity_poly.entity_id
_entity_poly.type
_entity_poly.pdbx_seq_one_letter_code
_entity_poly.pdbx_strand_id
1 'polypeptide(L)'
;MSQRVVADDLYPPQVRRALADCADGARISTLKAEEYLKLAKGERDDSVYEACRSMHRFYNSMHAFFLEEERMIVGAMRSREGAAAAA
;
A
#
# COMPACT_ATOMS: atom_id res chain seq x y z
N MET A 1 11.77 -0.39 -29.87
CA MET A 1 10.30 -0.43 -29.64
C MET A 1 9.91 -1.89 -29.67
N SER A 2 9.23 -2.52 -28.70
CA SER A 2 8.34 -2.04 -27.66
C SER A 2 8.37 -3.08 -26.53
N GLN A 3 9.02 -2.78 -25.40
CA GLN A 3 9.08 -3.64 -24.21
C GLN A 3 7.94 -3.27 -23.25
N ARG A 4 6.75 -3.05 -23.82
CA ARG A 4 5.58 -2.46 -23.15
C ARG A 4 4.39 -3.41 -23.05
N VAL A 5 4.59 -4.67 -23.44
CA VAL A 5 3.62 -5.75 -23.29
C VAL A 5 4.16 -6.63 -22.15
N VAL A 6 3.27 -7.19 -21.32
CA VAL A 6 3.55 -8.14 -20.24
C VAL A 6 3.93 -7.52 -18.86
N ALA A 7 3.27 -6.43 -18.47
CA ALA A 7 3.07 -6.12 -17.04
C ALA A 7 1.59 -6.10 -16.65
N ASP A 8 0.69 -5.96 -17.64
CA ASP A 8 -0.75 -5.82 -17.45
C ASP A 8 -1.54 -7.14 -17.50
N ASP A 9 -0.89 -8.29 -17.67
CA ASP A 9 -1.60 -9.58 -17.84
C ASP A 9 -1.45 -10.55 -16.66
N LEU A 10 -0.78 -10.12 -15.60
CA LEU A 10 -0.29 -11.01 -14.56
C LEU A 10 -1.33 -11.33 -13.47
N TYR A 11 -2.25 -10.42 -13.19
CA TYR A 11 -3.45 -10.70 -12.39
C TYR A 11 -4.70 -10.48 -13.22
N PRO A 12 -5.84 -11.11 -12.85
CA PRO A 12 -7.12 -10.61 -13.29
C PRO A 12 -7.18 -9.09 -13.00
N PRO A 13 -7.61 -8.25 -13.96
CA PRO A 13 -7.68 -6.80 -13.78
C PRO A 13 -8.38 -6.37 -12.48
N GLN A 14 -9.32 -7.18 -11.99
CA GLN A 14 -10.03 -6.99 -10.74
C GLN A 14 -9.12 -7.04 -9.51
N VAL A 15 -8.12 -7.93 -9.48
CA VAL A 15 -7.20 -8.06 -8.35
C VAL A 15 -6.18 -6.92 -8.34
N ARG A 16 -5.67 -6.49 -9.50
CA ARG A 16 -4.81 -5.29 -9.58
C ARG A 16 -5.54 -4.05 -9.09
N ARG A 17 -6.78 -3.88 -9.57
CA ARG A 17 -7.65 -2.80 -9.13
C ARG A 17 -7.89 -2.85 -7.61
N ALA A 18 -8.17 -4.02 -7.06
CA ALA A 18 -8.37 -4.17 -5.62
C ALA A 18 -7.12 -3.81 -4.82
N LEU A 19 -5.93 -4.22 -5.25
CA LEU A 19 -4.67 -3.87 -4.58
C LEU A 19 -4.38 -2.36 -4.66
N ALA A 20 -4.59 -1.75 -5.82
CA ALA A 20 -4.45 -0.30 -5.99
C ALA A 20 -5.45 0.47 -5.12
N ASP A 21 -6.72 0.05 -5.11
CA ASP A 21 -7.77 0.64 -4.28
C ASP A 21 -7.43 0.50 -2.78
N CYS A 22 -6.84 -0.63 -2.35
CA CYS A 22 -6.37 -0.83 -0.97
C CYS A 22 -5.19 0.09 -0.62
N ALA A 23 -4.20 0.22 -1.50
CA ALA A 23 -3.04 1.10 -1.29
C ALA A 23 -3.48 2.57 -1.20
N ASP A 24 -4.36 3.02 -2.09
CA ASP A 24 -4.92 4.37 -2.05
C ASP A 24 -5.76 4.61 -0.78
N GLY A 25 -6.57 3.64 -0.37
CA GLY A 25 -7.32 3.69 0.89
C GLY A 25 -6.42 3.86 2.11
N ALA A 26 -5.31 3.10 2.17
CA ALA A 26 -4.32 3.20 3.23
C ALA A 26 -3.59 4.56 3.22
N ARG A 27 -3.25 5.07 2.03
CA ARG A 27 -2.63 6.39 1.85
C ARG A 27 -3.55 7.52 2.34
N ILE A 28 -4.81 7.52 1.93
CA ILE A 28 -5.81 8.51 2.37
C ILE A 28 -5.99 8.44 3.89
N SER A 29 -6.04 7.24 4.46
CA SER A 29 -6.19 7.04 5.90
C SER A 29 -4.96 7.53 6.67
N THR A 30 -3.76 7.38 6.11
CA THR A 30 -2.52 7.93 6.68
C THR A 30 -2.58 9.45 6.74
N LEU A 31 -2.98 10.12 5.64
CA LEU A 31 -3.13 11.57 5.59
C LEU A 31 -4.16 12.07 6.63
N LYS A 32 -5.32 11.41 6.74
CA LYS A 32 -6.32 11.75 7.76
C LYS A 32 -5.76 11.61 9.18
N ALA A 33 -5.05 10.52 9.45
CA ALA A 33 -4.46 10.28 10.76
C ALA A 33 -3.35 11.29 11.10
N GLU A 34 -2.60 11.74 10.11
CA GLU A 34 -1.61 12.82 10.27
C GLU A 34 -2.28 14.15 10.65
N GLU A 35 -3.38 14.51 9.98
CA GLU A 35 -4.15 15.72 10.32
C GLU A 35 -4.75 15.64 11.72
N TYR A 36 -5.30 14.48 12.11
CA TYR A 36 -5.78 14.28 13.48
C TYR A 36 -4.65 14.39 14.51
N LEU A 37 -3.46 13.87 14.22
CA LEU A 37 -2.30 14.01 15.09
C LEU A 37 -1.84 15.45 15.24
N LYS A 38 -1.91 16.26 14.17
CA LYS A 38 -1.62 17.71 14.21
C LYS A 38 -2.63 18.44 15.08
N LEU A 39 -3.92 18.13 14.94
CA LEU A 39 -5.00 18.76 15.73
C LEU A 39 -4.94 18.36 17.21
N ALA A 40 -4.60 17.11 17.51
CA ALA A 40 -4.43 16.63 18.87
C ALA A 40 -3.18 17.22 19.58
N LYS A 41 -2.30 17.90 18.84
CA LYS A 41 -1.09 18.50 19.41
C LYS A 41 -1.45 19.72 20.24
N GLY A 42 -1.31 19.59 21.57
CA GLY A 42 -1.68 20.64 22.53
C GLY A 42 -3.02 20.39 23.23
N GLU A 43 -3.67 19.26 22.95
CA GLU A 43 -4.75 18.76 23.81
C GLU A 43 -4.24 18.52 25.22
N ARG A 44 -5.08 18.78 26.22
CA ARG A 44 -4.73 18.53 27.63
C ARG A 44 -4.81 17.05 28.00
N ASP A 45 -5.57 16.29 27.20
CA ASP A 45 -5.72 14.85 27.37
C ASP A 45 -4.79 14.11 26.41
N ASP A 46 -3.70 13.58 26.97
CA ASP A 46 -2.71 12.82 26.21
C ASP A 46 -3.28 11.54 25.58
N SER A 47 -4.42 11.02 26.07
CA SER A 47 -5.03 9.81 25.50
C SER A 47 -5.52 10.02 24.08
N VAL A 48 -5.99 11.23 23.75
CA VAL A 48 -6.42 11.61 22.40
C VAL A 48 -5.22 11.68 21.47
N TYR A 49 -4.13 12.33 21.92
CA TYR A 49 -2.88 12.38 21.17
C TYR A 49 -2.32 10.98 20.90
N GLU A 50 -2.32 10.11 21.91
CA GLU A 50 -1.83 8.74 21.79
C GLU A 50 -2.70 7.87 20.88
N ALA A 51 -4.03 8.03 20.91
CA ALA A 51 -4.93 7.38 19.97
C ALA A 51 -4.65 7.83 18.52
N CYS A 52 -4.51 9.13 18.28
CA CYS A 52 -4.14 9.66 16.96
C CYS A 52 -2.77 9.16 16.49
N ARG A 53 -1.79 9.09 17.40
CA ARG A 53 -0.44 8.58 17.12
C ARG A 53 -0.45 7.11 16.76
N SER A 54 -1.20 6.30 17.50
CA SER A 54 -1.38 4.86 17.23
C SER A 54 -2.03 4.63 15.86
N MET A 55 -3.11 5.37 15.58
CA MET A 55 -3.81 5.31 14.29
C MET A 55 -2.91 5.71 13.11
N HIS A 56 -2.11 6.77 13.27
CA HIS A 56 -1.16 7.20 12.24
C HIS A 56 -0.10 6.13 11.96
N ARG A 57 0.44 5.48 13.01
CA ARG A 57 1.39 4.36 12.83
C ARG A 57 0.74 3.18 12.11
N PHE A 58 -0.47 2.80 12.50
CA PHE A 58 -1.19 1.69 11.87
C PHE A 58 -1.40 1.91 10.37
N TYR A 59 -1.94 3.06 9.97
CA TYR A 59 -2.20 3.32 8.55
C TYR A 59 -0.92 3.45 7.72
N ASN A 60 0.15 4.00 8.30
CA ASN A 60 1.45 4.05 7.64
C ASN A 60 2.01 2.64 7.41
N SER A 61 1.94 1.75 8.42
CA SER A 61 2.32 0.35 8.27
C SER A 61 1.46 -0.39 7.23
N MET A 62 0.14 -0.16 7.22
CA MET A 62 -0.75 -0.74 6.21
C MET A 62 -0.43 -0.26 4.79
N HIS A 63 -0.13 1.02 4.61
CA HIS A 63 0.27 1.57 3.32
C HIS A 63 1.60 0.96 2.84
N ALA A 64 2.59 0.85 3.72
CA ALA A 64 3.85 0.19 3.42
C ALA A 64 3.65 -1.29 3.06
N PHE A 65 2.80 -2.00 3.80
CA PHE A 65 2.44 -3.39 3.51
C PHE A 65 1.84 -3.53 2.11
N PHE A 66 0.85 -2.72 1.74
CA PHE A 66 0.24 -2.83 0.41
C PHE A 66 1.21 -2.49 -0.74
N LEU A 67 2.14 -1.56 -0.53
CA LEU A 67 3.21 -1.27 -1.49
C LEU A 67 4.22 -2.42 -1.61
N GLU A 68 4.54 -3.08 -0.50
CA GLU A 68 5.42 -4.25 -0.50
C GLU A 68 4.73 -5.46 -1.13
N GLU A 69 3.46 -5.72 -0.79
CA GLU A 69 2.64 -6.74 -1.43
C GLU A 69 2.61 -6.52 -2.93
N GLU A 70 2.31 -5.31 -3.42
CA GLU A 70 2.35 -4.96 -4.85
C GLU A 70 3.71 -5.31 -5.48
N ARG A 71 4.83 -4.99 -4.81
CA ARG A 71 6.18 -5.30 -5.30
C ARG A 71 6.50 -6.79 -5.30
N MET A 72 6.19 -7.52 -4.24
CA MET A 72 6.46 -8.96 -4.11
C MET A 72 5.66 -9.75 -5.14
N ILE A 73 4.39 -9.36 -5.30
CA ILE A 73 3.49 -9.86 -6.31
C ILE A 73 4.11 -9.66 -7.71
N VAL A 74 4.55 -8.44 -8.05
CA VAL A 74 5.19 -8.15 -9.35
C VAL A 74 6.53 -8.90 -9.50
N GLY A 75 7.28 -9.07 -8.41
CA GLY A 75 8.60 -9.74 -8.39
C GLY A 75 8.51 -11.26 -8.60
N ALA A 76 7.65 -11.95 -7.84
CA ALA A 76 7.43 -13.40 -7.93
C ALA A 76 6.99 -13.82 -9.35
N MET A 77 6.37 -12.90 -10.08
CA MET A 77 5.86 -13.12 -11.42
C MET A 77 6.91 -13.06 -12.50
N ARG A 78 7.85 -12.11 -12.40
CA ARG A 78 9.03 -12.05 -13.29
C ARG A 78 9.87 -13.32 -13.18
N SER A 79 9.99 -13.87 -11.97
CA SER A 79 10.69 -15.14 -11.73
C SER A 79 9.97 -16.35 -12.36
N ARG A 80 8.64 -16.35 -12.37
CA ARG A 80 7.84 -17.46 -12.92
C ARG A 80 7.77 -17.44 -14.44
N GLU A 81 7.70 -16.26 -15.05
CA GLU A 81 7.80 -16.09 -16.52
C GLU A 81 9.20 -16.43 -17.04
N GLY A 82 10.25 -16.03 -16.32
CA GLY A 82 11.63 -16.39 -16.66
C GLY A 82 11.89 -17.91 -16.59
N ALA A 83 11.24 -18.61 -15.67
CA ALA A 83 11.31 -20.07 -15.57
C ALA A 83 10.49 -20.78 -16.67
N ALA A 84 9.34 -20.25 -17.06
CA ALA A 84 8.49 -20.82 -18.11
C ALA A 84 9.04 -20.59 -19.53
N ALA A 85 9.79 -19.52 -19.76
CA ALA A 85 10.45 -19.25 -21.04
C ALA A 85 11.77 -20.03 -21.25
N ALA A 86 12.30 -20.63 -20.19
CA ALA A 86 13.53 -21.43 -20.20
C ALA A 86 13.29 -22.95 -20.27
N ALA A 87 12.02 -23.38 -20.29
CA ALA A 87 11.57 -24.77 -20.43
C ALA A 87 11.03 -25.03 -21.85
#